data_AF-A0A7C3MKX5-F1
#
_entry.id   AF-A0A7C3MKX5-F1
#
_cell.length_a   1.000
_cell.length_b   1.000
_cell.length_c   1.000
_cell.angle_alpha   90.00
_cell.angle_beta   90.00
_cell.angle_gamma   90.00
#
_symmetry.space_group_name_H-M   'P 1'
#
loop_
_entity.id
_entity.type
_entity.pdbx_description
1 polymer ?
#
loop_
_entity_poly.entity_id
_entity_poly.type
_entity_poly.pdbx_seq_one_letter_code
_entity_poly.pdbx_strand_id
1 'polypeptide(L)'
;MRSWIRFFSGILAGAMLLAGAVGCNQGFGAYSLGVGNTPNKPPGTSFRVLGDVGTRFSAVIYDATSTWTVQGVVPQDVIVVNATLPIKMIVTKQAPGNQLLSVELTVGFRVIEAASTSAPFGTATVQTDAVHPGFAPPPPAANPDIRFFVKGPMNERFSGMVEDTQQGYVINDRAPALFLFDQPVGKVDGVFTQIQNFGPFVIDLIINGQVVASATGGPTLSIKQP
;
A
#
# COMPACT_ATOMS: atom_id res chain seq x y z
N MET A 1 -6.56 -77.80 -56.92
CA MET A 1 -8.04 -77.91 -56.94
C MET A 1 -8.61 -76.67 -56.25
N ARG A 2 -9.51 -75.95 -56.95
CA ARG A 2 -10.65 -75.07 -56.51
C ARG A 2 -10.57 -74.44 -55.09
N SER A 3 -10.85 -73.16 -54.79
CA SER A 3 -11.55 -72.07 -55.50
C SER A 3 -11.50 -70.73 -54.69
N TRP A 4 -11.41 -69.58 -55.38
CA TRP A 4 -12.23 -68.32 -55.26
C TRP A 4 -12.28 -67.58 -53.89
N ILE A 5 -11.70 -66.38 -53.67
CA ILE A 5 -12.02 -64.98 -54.07
C ILE A 5 -13.47 -64.50 -53.82
N ARG A 6 -13.63 -63.46 -52.95
CA ARG A 6 -14.36 -62.14 -53.12
C ARG A 6 -14.92 -61.65 -51.76
N PHE A 7 -14.48 -60.50 -51.22
CA PHE A 7 -14.79 -59.08 -51.50
C PHE A 7 -16.11 -58.54 -50.88
N PHE A 8 -15.95 -57.57 -49.96
CA PHE A 8 -16.73 -56.34 -49.65
C PHE A 8 -18.18 -56.39 -49.13
N SER A 9 -18.42 -55.64 -48.02
CA SER A 9 -19.47 -54.60 -47.79
C SER A 9 -19.65 -54.42 -46.27
N GLY A 10 -19.33 -53.28 -45.64
CA GLY A 10 -20.19 -52.10 -45.50
C GLY A 10 -20.52 -51.88 -44.01
N ILE A 11 -19.80 -50.98 -43.32
CA ILE A 11 -20.30 -49.71 -42.76
C ILE A 11 -21.71 -49.80 -42.14
N LEU A 12 -21.84 -49.71 -40.81
CA LEU A 12 -22.71 -48.77 -40.07
C LEU A 12 -22.95 -49.15 -38.59
N ALA A 13 -22.90 -48.11 -37.74
CA ALA A 13 -23.57 -47.93 -36.45
C ALA A 13 -23.04 -48.74 -35.22
N GLY A 14 -22.64 -48.14 -34.10
CA GLY A 14 -22.87 -46.78 -33.63
C GLY A 14 -21.75 -46.29 -32.69
N ALA A 15 -21.16 -45.16 -33.09
CA ALA A 15 -20.62 -44.20 -32.16
C ALA A 15 -21.80 -43.45 -31.52
N MET A 16 -22.01 -43.65 -30.22
CA MET A 16 -22.70 -42.68 -29.36
C MET A 16 -21.65 -42.22 -28.35
N LEU A 17 -21.08 -41.03 -28.55
CA LEU A 17 -21.55 -39.77 -27.97
C LEU A 17 -21.55 -39.78 -26.44
N LEU A 18 -20.37 -39.50 -25.89
CA LEU A 18 -20.26 -38.64 -24.71
C LEU A 18 -19.51 -37.38 -25.15
N ALA A 19 -20.27 -36.44 -25.70
CA ALA A 19 -19.86 -35.07 -25.91
C ALA A 19 -20.07 -34.28 -24.62
N GLY A 20 -19.11 -33.41 -24.30
CA GLY A 20 -19.42 -32.12 -23.68
C GLY A 20 -19.13 -31.97 -22.20
N ALA A 21 -17.87 -31.70 -21.86
CA ALA A 21 -17.57 -30.51 -21.08
C ALA A 21 -16.20 -29.97 -21.51
N VAL A 22 -16.22 -28.99 -22.42
CA VAL A 22 -15.12 -28.06 -22.62
C VAL A 22 -15.16 -27.13 -21.40
N GLY A 23 -14.11 -27.14 -20.59
CA GLY A 23 -13.97 -26.28 -19.41
C GLY A 23 -12.50 -26.12 -19.06
N CYS A 24 -11.99 -24.92 -19.29
CA CYS A 24 -10.63 -24.46 -19.01
C CYS A 24 -10.16 -24.81 -17.59
N ASN A 25 -8.89 -25.20 -17.42
CA ASN A 25 -7.87 -24.20 -17.07
C ASN A 25 -6.46 -24.78 -17.22
N GLN A 26 -5.65 -24.11 -18.02
CA GLN A 26 -4.22 -24.29 -18.04
C GLN A 26 -3.60 -23.65 -16.79
N GLY A 27 -2.50 -24.21 -16.30
CA GLY A 27 -1.53 -23.45 -15.51
C GLY A 27 -1.53 -23.71 -14.01
N PHE A 28 -0.91 -24.82 -13.60
CA PHE A 28 -0.32 -24.95 -12.26
C PHE A 28 1.00 -25.73 -12.30
N GLY A 29 1.89 -25.37 -13.24
CA GLY A 29 3.19 -26.04 -13.33
C GLY A 29 4.28 -25.37 -14.16
N ALA A 30 4.08 -24.13 -14.64
CA ALA A 30 5.00 -23.52 -15.61
C ALA A 30 5.96 -22.45 -15.06
N TYR A 31 6.00 -22.18 -13.74
CA TYR A 31 6.99 -21.25 -13.16
C TYR A 31 7.42 -21.70 -11.76
N SER A 32 8.38 -22.62 -11.67
CA SER A 32 9.25 -22.72 -10.50
C SER A 32 10.64 -23.16 -10.94
N LEU A 33 11.29 -22.28 -11.69
CA LEU A 33 12.74 -22.16 -11.61
C LEU A 33 12.99 -21.19 -10.47
N GLY A 34 13.79 -21.61 -9.48
CA GLY A 34 13.94 -20.97 -8.17
C GLY A 34 13.66 -19.47 -8.17
N VAL A 35 12.64 -19.06 -7.43
CA VAL A 35 12.12 -17.67 -7.32
C VAL A 35 13.11 -16.70 -6.64
N GLY A 36 14.40 -17.06 -6.62
CA GLY A 36 15.43 -16.40 -5.84
C GLY A 36 15.13 -16.44 -4.35
N ASN A 37 16.07 -15.91 -3.57
CA ASN A 37 15.75 -15.46 -2.22
C ASN A 37 15.43 -13.98 -2.38
N THR A 38 14.17 -13.57 -2.21
CA THR A 38 13.88 -12.13 -2.08
C THR A 38 14.64 -11.65 -0.86
N PRO A 39 15.48 -10.60 -0.95
CA PRO A 39 16.15 -10.06 0.21
C PRO A 39 15.10 -9.82 1.30
N ASN A 40 15.38 -10.26 2.54
CA ASN A 40 14.54 -9.91 3.67
C ASN A 40 14.54 -8.38 3.79
N LYS A 41 13.50 -7.74 3.27
CA LYS A 41 13.25 -6.32 3.48
C LYS A 41 12.59 -6.16 4.84
N PRO A 42 12.85 -5.05 5.55
CA PRO A 42 12.12 -4.73 6.77
C PRO A 42 10.61 -4.79 6.52
N PRO A 43 9.82 -5.30 7.48
CA PRO A 43 8.37 -5.28 7.35
C PRO A 43 7.87 -3.85 7.17
N GLY A 44 6.92 -3.64 6.26
CA GLY A 44 6.34 -2.32 6.01
C GLY A 44 5.73 -1.74 7.29
N THR A 45 5.86 -0.42 7.48
CA THR A 45 5.33 0.27 8.66
C THR A 45 4.29 1.29 8.24
N SER A 46 3.13 1.24 8.90
CA SER A 46 2.02 2.14 8.62
C SER A 46 1.33 2.58 9.90
N PHE A 47 0.80 3.80 9.85
CA PHE A 47 -0.08 4.37 10.85
C PHE A 47 -1.46 4.56 10.24
N ARG A 48 -2.51 4.22 10.99
CA ARG A 48 -3.89 4.55 10.61
C ARG A 48 -4.44 5.57 11.57
N VAL A 49 -4.78 6.75 11.07
CA VAL A 49 -5.45 7.77 11.87
C VAL A 49 -6.96 7.62 11.67
N LEU A 50 -7.65 7.26 12.75
CA LEU A 50 -9.04 6.84 12.79
C LEU A 50 -9.83 7.70 13.80
N GLY A 51 -11.15 7.50 13.85
CA GLY A 51 -12.05 8.21 14.77
C GLY A 51 -13.22 8.86 14.05
N ASP A 52 -13.66 10.02 14.54
CA ASP A 52 -14.77 10.73 13.93
C ASP A 52 -14.34 11.37 12.60
N VAL A 53 -15.01 10.98 11.53
CA VAL A 53 -14.72 11.43 10.16
C VAL A 53 -14.76 12.96 10.08
N GLY A 54 -13.77 13.55 9.42
CA GLY A 54 -13.64 15.00 9.30
C GLY A 54 -12.84 15.66 10.43
N THR A 55 -12.46 14.92 11.48
CA THR A 55 -11.61 15.45 12.55
C THR A 55 -10.22 15.80 12.00
N ARG A 56 -9.86 17.08 12.09
CA ARG A 56 -8.53 17.56 11.68
C ARG A 56 -7.48 17.18 12.71
N PHE A 57 -6.29 16.83 12.23
CA PHE A 57 -5.14 16.53 13.07
C PHE A 57 -3.84 17.08 12.49
N SER A 58 -2.85 17.25 13.38
CA SER A 58 -1.44 17.32 12.99
C SER A 58 -0.73 16.11 13.57
N ALA A 59 0.37 15.70 12.95
CA ALA A 59 1.20 14.66 13.52
C ALA A 59 2.69 14.92 13.28
N VAL A 60 3.49 14.42 14.21
CA VAL A 60 4.93 14.30 14.08
C VAL A 60 5.29 12.82 14.10
N ILE A 61 6.01 12.40 13.07
CA ILE A 61 6.38 11.01 12.84
C ILE A 61 7.90 10.95 12.89
N TYR A 62 8.42 9.98 13.62
CA TYR A 62 9.84 9.72 13.79
C TYR A 62 10.10 8.27 13.44
N ASP A 63 11.16 8.02 12.71
CA ASP A 63 11.82 6.73 12.71
C ASP A 63 13.26 6.89 13.21
N ALA A 64 14.10 5.87 13.13
CA ALA A 64 15.48 5.96 13.64
C ALA A 64 16.36 6.99 12.89
N THR A 65 15.94 7.43 11.72
CA THR A 65 16.76 8.15 10.74
C THR A 65 16.22 9.54 10.41
N SER A 66 14.90 9.72 10.49
CA SER A 66 14.19 10.88 9.94
C SER A 66 12.97 11.28 10.76
N THR A 67 12.60 12.55 10.61
CA THR A 67 11.38 13.15 11.17
C THR A 67 10.53 13.77 10.07
N TRP A 68 9.21 13.54 10.12
CA TRP A 68 8.21 14.18 9.27
C TRP A 68 7.15 14.88 10.08
N THR A 69 6.63 15.98 9.54
CA THR A 69 5.43 16.64 10.06
C THR A 69 4.33 16.59 9.01
N VAL A 70 3.12 16.24 9.45
CA VAL A 70 1.96 16.07 8.57
C VAL A 70 0.73 16.75 9.16
N GLN A 71 -0.17 17.17 8.29
CA GLN A 71 -1.51 17.60 8.65
C GLN A 71 -2.50 16.77 7.83
N GLY A 72 -3.62 16.45 8.44
CA GLY A 72 -4.58 15.53 7.82
C GLY A 72 -5.97 15.64 8.41
N VAL A 73 -6.84 14.78 7.89
CA VAL A 73 -8.24 14.67 8.30
C VAL A 73 -8.58 13.20 8.44
N VAL A 74 -9.29 12.82 9.50
CA VAL A 74 -9.75 11.44 9.71
C VAL A 74 -10.78 11.03 8.65
N PRO A 75 -10.71 9.81 8.08
CA PRO A 75 -9.62 8.84 8.22
C PRO A 75 -8.46 9.14 7.27
N GLN A 76 -7.24 8.82 7.68
CA GLN A 76 -6.07 8.89 6.80
C GLN A 76 -5.03 7.84 7.19
N ASP A 77 -4.56 7.10 6.19
CA ASP A 77 -3.43 6.19 6.33
C ASP A 77 -2.12 6.95 6.09
N VAL A 78 -1.09 6.66 6.88
CA VAL A 78 0.27 7.22 6.73
C VAL A 78 1.26 6.07 6.71
N ILE A 79 1.91 5.87 5.57
CA ILE A 79 2.83 4.76 5.33
C ILE A 79 4.25 5.31 5.28
N VAL A 80 5.16 4.77 6.09
CA VAL A 80 6.58 5.11 6.01
C VAL A 80 7.29 4.04 5.19
N VAL A 81 7.64 4.42 3.97
CA VAL A 81 8.33 3.57 3.00
C VAL A 81 9.80 3.51 3.39
N ASN A 82 10.36 2.30 3.44
CA ASN A 82 11.73 2.05 3.88
C ASN A 82 12.04 2.50 5.33
N ALA A 83 11.04 2.47 6.22
CA ALA A 83 11.20 2.90 7.61
C ALA A 83 12.29 2.15 8.37
N THR A 84 13.04 2.86 9.22
CA THR A 84 14.01 2.26 10.13
C THR A 84 13.47 2.24 11.56
N LEU A 85 13.28 1.06 12.14
CA LEU A 85 12.82 0.95 13.54
C LEU A 85 13.90 1.37 14.56
N PRO A 86 13.53 1.93 15.72
CA PRO A 86 12.17 2.15 16.21
C PRO A 86 11.41 3.23 15.43
N ILE A 87 10.08 3.21 15.51
CA ILE A 87 9.22 4.24 14.90
C ILE A 87 8.23 4.78 15.93
N LYS A 88 7.81 6.04 15.79
CA LYS A 88 6.84 6.71 16.65
C LYS A 88 6.00 7.70 15.86
N MET A 89 4.72 7.79 16.20
CA MET A 89 3.85 8.88 15.77
C MET A 89 3.18 9.52 16.97
N ILE A 90 3.23 10.84 17.02
CA ILE A 90 2.45 11.66 17.94
C ILE A 90 1.39 12.37 17.08
N VAL A 91 0.12 12.06 17.31
CA VAL A 91 -1.00 12.71 16.62
C VAL A 91 -1.71 13.66 17.59
N THR A 92 -1.99 14.88 17.14
CA THR A 92 -2.63 15.93 17.93
C THR A 92 -3.92 16.37 17.26
N LYS A 93 -5.02 16.34 18.01
CA LYS A 93 -6.32 16.81 17.54
C LYS A 93 -6.30 18.32 17.35
N GLN A 94 -6.81 18.80 16.21
CA GLN A 94 -6.91 20.22 15.90
C GLN A 94 -8.35 20.74 16.08
N ALA A 95 -9.09 20.13 17.01
CA ALA A 95 -10.51 20.43 17.27
C ALA A 95 -10.79 20.59 18.78
N PRO A 96 -11.65 21.55 19.17
CA PRO A 96 -11.99 21.82 20.56
C PRO A 96 -13.09 20.90 21.13
N GLY A 97 -13.72 20.07 20.30
CA GLY A 97 -14.82 19.19 20.73
C GLY A 97 -14.33 17.88 21.35
N ASN A 98 -15.29 17.02 21.67
CA ASN A 98 -15.07 15.68 22.23
C ASN A 98 -14.91 14.59 21.14
N GLN A 99 -14.68 14.98 19.88
CA GLN A 99 -14.50 14.02 18.80
C GLN A 99 -13.36 13.06 19.10
N LEU A 100 -13.56 11.78 18.77
CA LEU A 100 -12.57 10.74 18.92
C LEU A 100 -11.48 10.90 17.85
N LEU A 101 -10.23 10.88 18.30
CA LEU A 101 -9.05 10.73 17.46
C LEU A 101 -8.27 9.51 17.95
N SER A 102 -8.03 8.55 17.05
CA SER A 102 -7.29 7.32 17.34
C SER A 102 -6.16 7.15 16.32
N VAL A 103 -5.10 6.48 16.74
CA VAL A 103 -4.01 6.08 15.86
C VAL A 103 -3.64 4.63 16.15
N GLU A 104 -3.47 3.84 15.10
CA GLU A 104 -2.96 2.47 15.15
C GLU A 104 -1.61 2.41 14.44
N LEU A 105 -0.62 1.75 15.05
CA LEU A 105 0.67 1.45 14.44
C LEU A 105 0.70 -0.03 14.06
N THR A 106 0.92 -0.28 12.77
CA THR A 106 1.09 -1.61 12.19
C THR A 106 2.50 -1.78 11.66
N VAL A 107 3.13 -2.89 12.02
CA VAL A 107 4.42 -3.34 11.45
C VAL A 107 4.21 -4.70 10.81
N GLY A 108 4.50 -4.78 9.52
CA GLY A 108 4.16 -5.93 8.68
C GLY A 108 2.64 -6.09 8.60
N PHE A 109 2.12 -7.16 9.21
CA PHE A 109 0.69 -7.49 9.21
C PHE A 109 0.06 -7.41 10.60
N ARG A 110 0.79 -6.86 11.59
CA ARG A 110 0.36 -6.86 12.99
C ARG A 110 0.26 -5.44 13.52
N VAL A 111 -0.91 -5.13 14.10
CA VAL A 111 -1.07 -3.95 14.97
C VAL A 111 -0.25 -4.21 16.23
N ILE A 112 0.72 -3.35 16.48
CA ILE A 112 1.62 -3.47 17.64
C ILE A 112 1.25 -2.50 18.75
N GLU A 113 0.69 -1.34 18.42
CA GLU A 113 0.17 -0.40 19.40
C GLU A 113 -1.00 0.40 18.82
N ALA A 114 -1.93 0.80 19.68
CA ALA A 114 -3.00 1.71 19.36
C ALA A 114 -3.21 2.67 20.53
N ALA A 115 -3.54 3.93 20.23
CA ALA A 115 -3.83 4.95 21.22
C ALA A 115 -4.98 5.84 20.73
N SER A 116 -5.70 6.44 21.68
CA SER A 116 -6.83 7.31 21.35
C SER A 116 -6.99 8.44 22.35
N THR A 117 -7.66 9.51 21.92
CA THR A 117 -8.03 10.64 22.75
C THR A 117 -9.36 11.23 22.31
N SER A 118 -10.19 11.61 23.28
CA SER A 118 -11.40 12.41 23.08
C SER A 118 -11.25 13.83 23.66
N ALA A 119 -10.16 14.12 24.39
CA ALA A 119 -9.94 15.42 24.98
C ALA A 119 -9.81 16.52 23.91
N PRO A 120 -10.37 17.72 24.12
CA PRO A 120 -10.12 18.89 23.27
C PRO A 120 -8.63 19.13 23.07
N PHE A 121 -8.19 19.27 21.82
CA PHE A 121 -6.76 19.40 21.45
C PHE A 121 -5.85 18.28 22.01
N GLY A 122 -6.42 17.14 22.37
CA GLY A 122 -5.70 16.02 22.96
C GLY A 122 -4.74 15.36 21.99
N THR A 123 -3.80 14.61 22.54
CA THR A 123 -2.81 13.83 21.79
C THR A 123 -3.02 12.33 21.98
N ALA A 124 -2.67 11.55 20.96
CA ALA A 124 -2.47 10.11 21.05
C ALA A 124 -1.06 9.79 20.51
N THR A 125 -0.41 8.78 21.07
CA THR A 125 0.97 8.44 20.72
C THR A 125 1.10 6.93 20.62
N VAL A 126 1.78 6.48 19.57
CA VAL A 126 2.13 5.07 19.33
C VAL A 126 3.59 4.97 18.92
N GLN A 127 4.26 3.88 19.30
CA GLN A 127 5.66 3.59 19.01
C GLN A 127 5.93 2.07 19.01
N THR A 128 6.98 1.63 18.30
CA THR A 128 7.33 0.20 18.24
C THR A 128 7.88 -0.36 19.54
N ASP A 129 8.49 0.48 20.37
CA ASP A 129 9.09 0.10 21.63
C ASP A 129 8.64 1.07 22.72
N ALA A 130 7.74 0.59 23.59
CA ALA A 130 7.18 1.37 24.69
C ALA A 130 8.23 1.78 25.74
N VAL A 131 9.38 1.10 25.76
CA VAL A 131 10.46 1.31 26.75
C VAL A 131 11.61 2.12 26.13
N HIS A 132 11.64 2.30 24.82
CA HIS A 132 12.62 3.17 24.17
C HIS A 132 12.51 4.57 24.79
N PRO A 133 13.64 5.21 25.19
CA PRO A 133 13.64 6.49 25.92
C PRO A 133 13.12 7.68 25.08
N GLY A 134 12.48 7.42 23.95
CA GLY A 134 12.09 8.38 22.94
C GLY A 134 13.24 8.77 22.02
N PHE A 135 12.92 9.68 21.11
CA PHE A 135 13.83 10.29 20.16
C PHE A 135 14.38 11.58 20.77
N ALA A 136 15.36 11.46 21.67
CA ALA A 136 15.99 12.59 22.35
C ALA A 136 17.53 12.54 22.17
N PRO A 137 18.12 13.40 21.32
CA PRO A 137 17.46 14.38 20.45
C PRO A 137 16.64 13.72 19.32
N PRO A 138 15.66 14.43 18.73
CA PRO A 138 14.92 13.89 17.60
C PRO A 138 15.84 13.68 16.37
N PRO A 139 15.58 12.66 15.54
CA PRO A 139 16.22 12.52 14.24
C PRO A 139 16.07 13.80 13.42
N PRO A 140 17.00 14.07 12.48
CA PRO A 140 16.86 15.21 11.59
C PRO A 140 15.55 15.16 10.81
N ALA A 141 15.09 16.31 10.33
CA ALA A 141 13.98 16.33 9.37
C ALA A 141 14.38 15.56 8.10
N ALA A 142 13.44 14.81 7.53
CA ALA A 142 13.66 14.09 6.29
C ALA A 142 14.15 15.06 5.20
N ASN A 143 15.25 14.70 4.53
CA ASN A 143 15.82 15.51 3.46
C ASN A 143 16.49 14.61 2.39
N PRO A 144 15.95 14.56 1.16
CA PRO A 144 14.73 15.25 0.73
C PRO A 144 13.47 14.71 1.45
N ASP A 145 12.50 15.59 1.71
CA ASP A 145 11.18 15.18 2.20
C ASP A 145 10.30 14.82 1.00
N ILE A 146 10.26 13.53 0.68
CA ILE A 146 9.53 12.99 -0.48
C ILE A 146 8.26 12.30 -0.02
N ARG A 147 7.14 12.69 -0.62
CA ARG A 147 5.82 12.14 -0.28
C ARG A 147 4.98 11.84 -1.51
N PHE A 148 4.22 10.76 -1.46
CA PHE A 148 3.10 10.54 -2.38
C PHE A 148 1.80 10.68 -1.61
N PHE A 149 0.94 11.61 -2.03
CA PHE A 149 -0.39 11.78 -1.44
C PHE A 149 -1.47 11.22 -2.35
N VAL A 150 -2.05 10.10 -1.93
CA VAL A 150 -3.13 9.40 -2.62
C VAL A 150 -4.46 9.95 -2.13
N LYS A 151 -5.15 10.66 -3.03
CA LYS A 151 -6.49 11.21 -2.82
C LYS A 151 -7.48 10.43 -3.67
N GLY A 152 -8.63 10.11 -3.12
CA GLY A 152 -9.69 9.41 -3.84
C GLY A 152 -10.96 9.34 -2.99
N PRO A 153 -12.01 8.68 -3.49
CA PRO A 153 -13.17 8.35 -2.69
C PRO A 153 -12.76 7.69 -1.37
N MET A 154 -13.42 8.07 -0.28
CA MET A 154 -13.11 7.53 1.05
C MET A 154 -13.20 5.99 1.04
N ASN A 155 -12.17 5.33 1.57
CA ASN A 155 -12.01 3.87 1.58
C ASN A 155 -11.77 3.19 0.22
N GLU A 156 -11.49 3.93 -0.85
CA GLU A 156 -11.02 3.33 -2.11
C GLU A 156 -9.74 2.53 -1.86
N ARG A 157 -9.80 1.22 -2.07
CA ARG A 157 -8.62 0.36 -1.96
C ARG A 157 -7.74 0.50 -3.19
N PHE A 158 -6.44 0.58 -2.98
CA PHE A 158 -5.47 0.62 -4.07
C PHE A 158 -4.22 -0.20 -3.73
N SER A 159 -3.52 -0.62 -4.78
CA SER A 159 -2.15 -1.12 -4.71
C SER A 159 -1.22 -0.04 -5.26
N GLY A 160 -0.33 0.47 -4.41
CA GLY A 160 0.72 1.42 -4.79
C GLY A 160 2.07 0.72 -4.86
N MET A 161 2.75 0.85 -5.99
CA MET A 161 4.17 0.59 -6.11
C MET A 161 4.90 1.93 -6.08
N VAL A 162 5.80 2.12 -5.13
CA VAL A 162 6.69 3.29 -5.06
C VAL A 162 8.14 2.80 -5.10
N GLU A 163 8.98 3.48 -5.85
CA GLU A 163 10.36 3.05 -6.05
C GLU A 163 11.32 4.24 -6.13
N ASP A 164 12.57 3.95 -5.83
CA ASP A 164 13.71 4.79 -6.14
C ASP A 164 14.66 4.05 -7.11
N THR A 165 15.87 4.56 -7.33
CA THR A 165 16.82 3.93 -8.27
C THR A 165 17.41 2.58 -7.80
N GLN A 166 17.18 2.18 -6.56
CA GLN A 166 17.76 0.98 -5.93
C GLN A 166 16.71 -0.01 -5.42
N GLN A 167 15.50 0.45 -5.10
CA GLN A 167 14.50 -0.35 -4.39
C GLN A 167 13.07 0.07 -4.75
N GLY A 168 12.18 -0.93 -4.73
CA GLY A 168 10.74 -0.76 -4.93
C GLY A 168 9.93 -1.40 -3.80
N TYR A 169 8.79 -0.80 -3.50
CA TYR A 169 7.88 -1.18 -2.43
C TYR A 169 6.46 -1.26 -2.96
N VAL A 170 5.83 -2.42 -2.79
CA VAL A 170 4.41 -2.62 -3.10
C VAL A 170 3.62 -2.59 -1.80
N ILE A 171 2.64 -1.69 -1.73
CA ILE A 171 1.83 -1.41 -0.56
C ILE A 171 0.37 -1.43 -0.97
N ASN A 172 -0.46 -2.16 -0.22
CA ASN A 172 -1.90 -2.19 -0.41
C ASN A 172 -2.55 -1.41 0.73
N ASP A 173 -3.28 -0.35 0.40
CA ASP A 173 -3.97 0.45 1.42
C ASP A 173 -5.23 1.14 0.90
N ARG A 174 -5.73 2.14 1.63
CA ARG A 174 -6.97 2.85 1.30
C ARG A 174 -6.75 4.35 1.16
N ALA A 175 -7.46 4.98 0.24
CA ALA A 175 -7.48 6.43 0.14
C ALA A 175 -8.38 7.06 1.24
N PRO A 176 -7.98 8.21 1.82
CA PRO A 176 -6.75 8.95 1.54
C PRO A 176 -5.52 8.34 2.28
N ALA A 177 -4.40 8.26 1.58
CA ALA A 177 -3.14 7.73 2.11
C ALA A 177 -1.96 8.65 1.80
N LEU A 178 -1.05 8.81 2.76
CA LEU A 178 0.19 9.56 2.62
C LEU A 178 1.39 8.62 2.76
N PHE A 179 2.20 8.54 1.72
CA PHE A 179 3.45 7.80 1.72
C PHE A 179 4.57 8.78 2.07
N LEU A 180 5.41 8.43 3.03
CA LEU A 180 6.61 9.16 3.42
C LEU A 180 7.80 8.28 3.06
N PHE A 181 8.68 8.74 2.17
CA PHE A 181 9.82 7.94 1.72
C PHE A 181 11.05 8.26 2.57
N ASP A 182 11.52 7.29 3.36
CA ASP A 182 12.75 7.44 4.13
C ASP A 182 14.00 7.17 3.28
N GLN A 183 14.90 8.16 3.27
CA GLN A 183 16.19 8.13 2.58
C GLN A 183 16.16 7.55 1.14
N PRO A 184 15.32 8.08 0.23
CA PRO A 184 15.27 7.59 -1.14
C PRO A 184 16.58 7.87 -1.88
N VAL A 185 16.99 6.94 -2.74
CA VAL A 185 18.19 7.11 -3.58
C VAL A 185 17.82 7.52 -5.00
N GLY A 186 18.18 8.74 -5.37
CA GLY A 186 17.97 9.26 -6.72
C GLY A 186 16.52 9.70 -6.96
N LYS A 187 16.02 9.48 -8.19
CA LYS A 187 14.64 9.81 -8.54
C LYS A 187 13.67 8.83 -7.91
N VAL A 188 12.50 9.33 -7.51
CA VAL A 188 11.39 8.49 -7.07
C VAL A 188 10.25 8.48 -8.08
N ASP A 189 9.69 7.31 -8.31
CA ASP A 189 8.55 7.09 -9.20
C ASP A 189 7.50 6.25 -8.47
N GLY A 190 6.28 6.26 -9.01
CA GLY A 190 5.21 5.42 -8.47
C GLY A 190 4.14 5.04 -9.48
N VAL A 191 3.53 3.89 -9.25
CA VAL A 191 2.38 3.38 -10.01
C VAL A 191 1.31 2.96 -9.01
N PHE A 192 0.12 3.53 -9.15
CA PHE A 192 -1.00 3.32 -8.23
C PHE A 192 -2.17 2.76 -9.02
N THR A 193 -2.71 1.64 -8.55
CA THR A 193 -3.81 0.93 -9.20
C THR A 193 -4.98 0.77 -8.22
N GLN A 194 -6.13 1.30 -8.60
CA GLN A 194 -7.39 1.09 -7.91
C GLN A 194 -7.81 -0.37 -7.98
N ILE A 195 -8.31 -0.87 -6.85
CA ILE A 195 -8.84 -2.24 -6.75
C ILE A 195 -10.35 -2.23 -6.94
N GLN A 196 -11.04 -1.18 -6.47
CA GLN A 196 -12.51 -1.12 -6.47
C GLN A 196 -13.07 -0.12 -7.49
N ASN A 197 -12.30 0.91 -7.84
CA ASN A 197 -12.64 1.92 -8.84
C ASN A 197 -13.95 2.68 -8.52
N PHE A 198 -14.05 3.22 -7.30
CA PHE A 198 -15.21 4.03 -6.87
C PHE A 198 -15.28 5.43 -7.48
N GLY A 199 -14.35 5.79 -8.36
CA GLY A 199 -14.25 7.12 -8.97
C GLY A 199 -12.81 7.50 -9.27
N PRO A 200 -12.54 8.70 -9.81
CA PRO A 200 -11.17 9.13 -10.10
C PRO A 200 -10.34 9.24 -8.81
N PHE A 201 -9.07 8.85 -8.90
CA PHE A 201 -8.06 9.12 -7.87
C PHE A 201 -7.09 10.20 -8.36
N VAL A 202 -6.44 10.88 -7.42
CA VAL A 202 -5.34 11.81 -7.67
C VAL A 202 -4.13 11.39 -6.84
N ILE A 203 -2.95 11.21 -7.47
CA ILE A 203 -1.67 11.16 -6.74
C ILE A 203 -0.98 12.51 -6.91
N ASP A 204 -0.56 13.11 -5.81
CA ASP A 204 0.46 14.17 -5.82
C ASP A 204 1.81 13.59 -5.41
N LEU A 205 2.86 13.92 -6.14
CA LEU A 205 4.24 13.79 -5.71
C LEU A 205 4.67 15.13 -5.11
N ILE A 206 5.08 15.08 -3.85
CA ILE A 206 5.48 16.24 -3.06
C ILE A 206 6.95 16.09 -2.72
N ILE A 207 7.74 17.14 -2.98
CA ILE A 207 9.15 17.21 -2.59
C ILE A 207 9.35 18.50 -1.80
N ASN A 208 9.87 18.38 -0.57
CA ASN A 208 10.15 19.51 0.33
C ASN A 208 8.93 20.44 0.49
N GLY A 209 7.74 19.84 0.62
CA GLY A 209 6.48 20.55 0.81
C GLY A 209 5.85 21.16 -0.45
N GLN A 210 6.45 20.97 -1.63
CA GLN A 210 5.89 21.45 -2.90
C GLN A 210 5.38 20.28 -3.74
N VAL A 211 4.17 20.40 -4.29
CA VAL A 211 3.68 19.46 -5.31
C VAL A 211 4.48 19.67 -6.58
N VAL A 212 5.28 18.67 -6.97
CA VAL A 212 6.14 18.72 -8.16
C VAL A 212 5.53 17.98 -9.36
N ALA A 213 4.60 17.06 -9.10
CA ALA A 213 3.81 16.38 -10.12
C ALA A 213 2.46 15.94 -9.55
N SER A 214 1.45 15.87 -10.41
CA SER A 214 0.16 15.27 -10.08
C SER A 214 -0.33 14.39 -11.23
N ALA A 215 -0.91 13.25 -10.90
CA ALA A 215 -1.61 12.38 -11.84
C ALA A 215 -3.07 12.25 -11.38
N THR A 216 -4.04 12.34 -12.30
CA THR A 216 -5.48 12.20 -12.00
C THR A 216 -6.17 11.27 -12.99
N GLY A 217 -7.07 10.41 -12.50
CA GLY A 217 -7.83 9.47 -13.32
C GLY A 217 -7.98 8.11 -12.64
N GLY A 218 -8.01 7.05 -13.44
CA GLY A 218 -8.15 5.67 -12.97
C GLY A 218 -8.32 4.71 -14.16
N PRO A 219 -8.17 3.38 -13.96
CA PRO A 219 -7.91 2.73 -12.68
C PRO A 219 -6.44 2.70 -12.28
N THR A 220 -5.51 3.00 -13.20
CA THR A 220 -4.07 2.97 -12.95
C THR A 220 -3.45 4.30 -13.35
N LEU A 221 -2.69 4.93 -12.44
CA LEU A 221 -1.89 6.10 -12.76
C LEU A 221 -0.43 5.84 -12.44
N SER A 222 0.43 6.39 -13.28
CA SER A 222 1.87 6.48 -13.04
C SER A 222 2.22 7.93 -12.79
N ILE A 223 3.12 8.15 -11.84
CA ILE A 223 3.68 9.45 -11.52
C ILE A 223 5.19 9.33 -11.46
N LYS A 224 5.88 10.30 -12.03
CA LYS A 224 7.34 10.31 -12.09
C LYS A 224 7.88 11.62 -11.56
N GLN A 225 9.04 11.56 -10.91
CA GLN A 225 9.76 12.77 -10.56
C GLN A 225 10.27 13.46 -11.84
N PRO A 226 9.91 14.75 -12.07
CA PRO A 226 10.33 15.49 -13.26
C PRO A 226 11.85 15.53 -13.42
#